data_AF-A0A392MIB5-F1
#
_entry.id   AF-A0A392MIB5-F1
#
_cell.length_a   1.000
_cell.length_b   1.000
_cell.length_c   1.000
_cell.angle_alpha   90.00
_cell.angle_beta   90.00
_cell.angle_gamma   90.00
#
_symmetry.space_group_name_H-M   'P 1'
#
loop_
_entity.id
_entity.type
_entity.pdbx_description
1 polymer ?
#
loop_
_entity_poly.entity_id
_entity_poly.type
_entity_poly.pdbx_seq_one_letter_code
_entity_poly.pdbx_strand_id
1 'polypeptide(L)'
;VVFLVKGPIYLVCISCTEEPYESLRGQLDLIYGQMIVILTKSVNRCFEKNPKFDMTPLLGGTDTVFSSLIHSFSWNPATFLHAYTCLPLAYATRQAAGAILQDIADSGVLFAILMCRHKVISLFGAQKASLHPDDMLLLANFVMSTESFRQDDTYLLLLTTNSDAFHHLKDCR
;
A
#
# COMPACT_ATOMS: atom_id res chain seq x y z
N VAL A 1 -2.29 16.82 -18.96
CA VAL A 1 -3.47 16.33 -18.22
C VAL A 1 -3.65 14.86 -18.52
N VAL A 2 -3.82 14.02 -17.49
CA VAL A 2 -3.99 12.57 -17.60
C VAL A 2 -5.22 12.15 -16.78
N PHE A 3 -6.00 11.21 -17.29
CA PHE A 3 -7.20 10.70 -16.65
C PHE A 3 -7.06 9.19 -16.35
N LEU A 4 -7.60 8.78 -15.21
CA LEU A 4 -7.80 7.38 -14.85
C LEU A 4 -9.26 7.18 -14.39
N VAL A 5 -9.94 6.20 -14.98
CA VAL A 5 -11.31 5.84 -14.62
C VAL A 5 -11.31 4.46 -13.98
N LYS A 6 -11.82 4.35 -12.75
CA LYS A 6 -12.00 3.10 -12.00
C LYS A 6 -13.45 2.99 -11.55
N GLY A 7 -14.31 2.44 -12.43
CA GLY A 7 -15.75 2.38 -12.20
C GLY A 7 -16.35 3.79 -12.06
N PRO A 8 -16.99 4.13 -10.93
CA PRO A 8 -17.58 5.46 -10.70
C PRO A 8 -16.56 6.54 -10.30
N ILE A 9 -15.29 6.17 -10.06
CA ILE A 9 -14.25 7.08 -9.59
C ILE A 9 -13.42 7.57 -10.79
N TYR A 10 -13.36 8.90 -10.93
CA TYR A 10 -12.55 9.59 -11.94
C TYR A 10 -11.39 10.29 -11.24
N LEU A 11 -10.17 9.88 -11.55
CA LEU A 11 -8.94 10.52 -11.07
C LEU A 11 -8.32 11.34 -12.20
N VAL A 12 -7.87 12.54 -11.86
CA VAL A 12 -7.32 13.50 -12.83
C VAL A 12 -5.97 13.99 -12.32
N CYS A 13 -4.93 13.84 -13.15
CA CYS A 13 -3.63 14.43 -12.92
C CYS A 13 -3.44 15.62 -13.87
N ILE A 14 -3.20 16.80 -13.30
CA ILE A 14 -2.77 17.99 -14.03
C ILE A 14 -1.34 18.27 -13.60
N SER A 15 -0.38 17.86 -14.42
CA SER A 15 1.04 18.08 -14.15
C SER A 15 1.64 19.09 -15.13
N CYS A 16 2.58 19.88 -14.62
CA CYS A 16 3.52 20.69 -15.39
C CYS A 16 4.92 20.06 -15.46
N THR A 17 5.09 18.84 -14.97
CA THR A 17 6.32 18.05 -15.11
C THR A 17 6.44 17.49 -16.53
N GLU A 18 7.66 17.18 -16.95
CA GLU A 18 7.95 16.52 -18.24
C GLU A 18 7.91 14.99 -18.13
N GLU A 19 7.17 14.45 -17.16
CA GLU A 19 7.05 13.01 -16.98
C GLU A 19 6.23 12.39 -18.12
N PRO A 20 6.59 11.17 -18.57
CA PRO A 20 5.86 10.51 -19.63
C PRO A 20 4.44 10.12 -19.15
N TYR A 21 3.52 9.98 -20.12
CA TYR A 21 2.13 9.61 -19.85
C TYR A 21 2.00 8.39 -18.93
N GLU A 22 2.78 7.34 -19.19
CA GLU A 22 2.74 6.10 -18.40
C GLU A 22 3.15 6.30 -16.95
N SER A 23 4.12 7.16 -16.68
CA SER A 23 4.53 7.51 -15.30
C SER A 23 3.39 8.22 -14.56
N LEU A 24 2.80 9.25 -15.16
CA LEU A 24 1.66 9.96 -14.55
C LEU A 24 0.43 9.05 -14.40
N ARG A 25 0.23 8.13 -15.35
CA ARG A 25 -0.85 7.15 -15.32
C ARG A 25 -0.66 6.14 -14.19
N GLY A 26 0.58 5.66 -13.97
CA GLY A 26 0.95 4.78 -12.86
C GLY A 26 0.85 5.47 -11.50
N GLN A 27 1.21 6.76 -11.40
CA GLN A 27 0.97 7.55 -10.18
C GLN A 27 -0.52 7.60 -9.83
N LEU A 28 -1.40 7.80 -10.81
CA LEU A 28 -2.85 7.74 -10.58
C LEU A 28 -3.33 6.35 -10.14
N ASP A 29 -2.73 5.27 -10.64
CA ASP A 29 -3.04 3.91 -10.17
C ASP A 29 -2.60 3.70 -8.72
N LEU A 30 -1.45 4.22 -8.29
CA LEU A 30 -1.01 4.18 -6.89
C LEU A 30 -1.90 5.04 -5.98
N ILE A 31 -2.34 6.22 -6.44
CA ILE A 31 -3.30 7.05 -5.72
C ILE A 31 -4.62 6.31 -5.52
N TYR A 32 -5.13 5.65 -6.56
CA TYR A 32 -6.30 4.79 -6.44
C TYR A 32 -6.07 3.65 -5.44
N GLY A 33 -4.92 2.99 -5.53
CA GLY A 33 -4.53 1.94 -4.57
C GLY A 33 -4.54 2.45 -3.13
N GLN A 34 -3.99 3.64 -2.86
CA GLN A 34 -4.00 4.25 -1.53
C GLN A 34 -5.43 4.54 -1.04
N MET A 35 -6.34 4.97 -1.92
CA MET A 35 -7.75 5.14 -1.58
C MET A 35 -8.38 3.81 -1.18
N ILE A 36 -8.06 2.71 -1.86
CA ILE A 36 -8.57 1.37 -1.51
C ILE A 36 -7.98 0.88 -0.18
N VAL A 37 -6.71 1.18 0.12
CA VAL A 37 -6.11 0.86 1.44
C VAL A 37 -6.86 1.58 2.56
N ILE A 38 -7.21 2.85 2.37
CA ILE A 38 -7.93 3.66 3.37
C ILE A 38 -9.40 3.23 3.50
N LEU A 39 -10.11 3.14 2.37
CA LEU A 39 -11.56 3.00 2.34
C LEU A 39 -12.04 1.56 2.26
N THR A 40 -11.14 0.62 1.95
CA THR A 40 -11.42 -0.78 1.56
C THR A 40 -12.24 -0.90 0.26
N LYS A 41 -12.33 -2.11 -0.29
CA LYS A 41 -13.18 -2.39 -1.47
C LYS A 41 -14.69 -2.20 -1.22
N SER A 42 -15.13 -2.06 0.03
CA SER A 42 -16.53 -1.84 0.37
C SER A 42 -17.11 -0.56 -0.26
N VAL A 43 -16.27 0.43 -0.58
CA VAL A 43 -16.70 1.66 -1.29
C VAL A 43 -17.27 1.39 -2.67
N ASN A 44 -16.74 0.41 -3.41
CA ASN A 44 -17.33 0.05 -4.71
C ASN A 44 -18.78 -0.44 -4.54
N ARG A 45 -19.04 -1.23 -3.49
CA ARG A 45 -20.39 -1.67 -3.13
C ARG A 45 -21.30 -0.51 -2.71
N CYS A 46 -20.75 0.53 -2.08
CA CYS A 46 -21.52 1.73 -1.75
C CYS A 46 -21.98 2.46 -3.02
N PHE A 47 -21.12 2.58 -4.03
CA PHE A 47 -21.50 3.18 -5.31
C PHE A 47 -22.47 2.34 -6.12
N GLU A 48 -22.35 1.01 -6.12
CA GLU A 48 -23.32 0.11 -6.74
C GLU A 48 -24.73 0.28 -6.14
N LYS A 49 -24.80 0.46 -4.81
CA LYS A 49 -26.07 0.68 -4.11
C LYS A 49 -26.61 2.10 -4.29
N ASN A 50 -25.74 3.10 -4.31
CA ASN A 50 -26.09 4.50 -4.48
C ASN A 50 -25.07 5.20 -5.37
N PRO A 51 -25.37 5.42 -6.66
CA PRO A 51 -24.48 6.12 -7.58
C PRO A 51 -24.14 7.56 -7.18
N LYS A 52 -24.93 8.17 -6.27
CA LYS A 52 -24.70 9.52 -5.73
C LYS A 52 -23.96 9.52 -4.39
N PHE A 53 -23.41 8.38 -3.98
CA PHE A 53 -22.66 8.26 -2.74
C PHE A 53 -21.46 9.21 -2.73
N ASP A 54 -21.35 10.05 -1.70
CA ASP A 54 -20.18 10.91 -1.47
C ASP A 54 -19.21 10.22 -0.51
N MET A 55 -18.05 9.85 -1.04
CA MET A 55 -16.98 9.20 -0.28
C MET A 55 -16.01 10.19 0.38
N THR A 56 -16.08 11.48 0.04
CA THR A 56 -15.15 12.51 0.53
C THR A 56 -15.06 12.57 2.06
N PRO A 57 -16.17 12.48 2.81
CA PRO A 57 -16.11 12.47 4.28
C PRO A 57 -15.33 11.29 4.86
N LEU A 58 -15.31 10.15 4.16
CA LEU A 58 -14.57 8.96 4.60
C LEU A 58 -13.06 9.09 4.42
N LEU A 59 -12.62 10.02 3.58
CA LEU A 59 -11.20 10.36 3.39
C LEU A 59 -10.75 11.50 4.32
N GLY A 60 -11.65 12.05 5.14
CA GLY A 60 -11.31 13.12 6.08
C GLY A 60 -10.14 12.75 6.99
N GLY A 61 -9.13 13.62 7.07
CA GLY A 61 -7.95 13.40 7.90
C GLY A 61 -6.89 12.47 7.28
N THR A 62 -7.03 12.09 6.01
CA THR A 62 -6.05 11.26 5.30
C THR A 62 -5.19 12.04 4.30
N ASP A 63 -5.29 13.37 4.30
CA ASP A 63 -4.54 14.28 3.43
C ASP A 63 -3.02 14.07 3.52
N THR A 64 -2.51 13.80 4.72
CA THR A 64 -1.09 13.52 4.96
C THR A 64 -0.62 12.24 4.26
N VAL A 65 -1.49 11.22 4.18
CA VAL A 65 -1.20 9.94 3.51
C VAL A 65 -1.03 10.15 2.01
N PHE A 66 -1.97 10.87 1.37
CA PHE A 66 -1.89 11.20 -0.05
C PHE A 66 -0.72 12.15 -0.35
N SER A 67 -0.52 13.18 0.47
CA SER A 67 0.59 14.12 0.31
C SER A 67 1.95 13.43 0.39
N SER A 68 2.13 12.50 1.35
CA SER A 68 3.34 11.68 1.45
C SER A 68 3.56 10.80 0.21
N LEU A 69 2.50 10.15 -0.28
CA LEU A 69 2.59 9.32 -1.49
C LEU A 69 2.99 10.15 -2.71
N ILE A 70 2.34 11.30 -2.93
CA ILE A 70 2.65 12.22 -4.03
C ILE A 70 4.10 12.69 -3.95
N HIS A 71 4.56 13.07 -2.75
CA HIS A 71 5.95 13.47 -2.56
C HIS A 71 6.92 12.31 -2.88
N SER A 72 6.55 11.07 -2.57
CA SER A 72 7.38 9.90 -2.83
C SER A 72 7.68 9.69 -4.32
N PHE A 73 6.81 10.13 -5.23
CA PHE A 73 7.05 10.02 -6.67
C PHE A 73 8.27 10.82 -7.13
N SER A 74 8.69 11.86 -6.39
CA SER A 74 9.86 12.65 -6.76
C SER A 74 11.20 12.04 -6.34
N TRP A 75 11.22 11.08 -5.40
CA TRP A 75 12.48 10.59 -4.82
C TRP A 75 12.58 9.07 -4.66
N ASN A 76 11.45 8.35 -4.61
CA ASN A 76 11.43 6.92 -4.36
C ASN A 76 11.29 6.14 -5.67
N PRO A 77 12.37 5.55 -6.22
CA PRO A 77 12.32 4.81 -7.49
C PRO A 77 11.44 3.57 -7.42
N ALA A 78 11.16 3.05 -6.21
CA ALA A 78 10.33 1.89 -6.00
C ALA A 78 8.89 2.09 -6.54
N THR A 79 8.40 3.34 -6.55
CA THR A 79 7.08 3.72 -7.08
C THR A 79 6.94 3.48 -8.58
N PHE A 80 8.04 3.55 -9.34
CA PHE A 80 8.04 3.32 -10.79
C PHE A 80 8.49 1.92 -11.17
N LEU A 81 9.29 1.27 -10.32
CA LEU A 81 9.83 -0.05 -10.58
C LEU A 81 8.89 -1.19 -10.16
N HIS A 82 7.72 -0.87 -9.59
CA HIS A 82 6.84 -1.84 -8.93
C HIS A 82 7.64 -2.73 -7.98
N ALA A 83 8.40 -2.09 -7.08
CA ALA A 83 9.34 -2.74 -6.18
C ALA A 83 9.17 -2.24 -4.74
N TYR A 84 9.81 -2.92 -3.80
CA TYR A 84 10.00 -2.41 -2.43
C TYR A 84 11.47 -2.54 -2.05
N THR A 85 11.91 -1.67 -1.15
CA THR A 85 13.31 -1.66 -0.70
C THR A 85 13.48 -2.56 0.52
N CYS A 86 14.48 -3.43 0.51
CA CYS A 86 14.88 -4.21 1.68
C CYS A 86 15.88 -3.43 2.54
N LEU A 87 15.83 -3.59 3.87
CA LEU A 87 16.85 -3.03 4.76
C LEU A 87 18.13 -3.90 4.70
N PRO A 88 19.30 -3.38 4.30
CA PRO A 88 20.54 -4.15 4.32
C PRO A 88 20.88 -4.60 5.75
N LEU A 89 21.02 -5.90 5.96
CA LEU A 89 21.26 -6.51 7.28
C LEU A 89 22.19 -7.71 7.13
N ALA A 90 22.92 -8.06 8.19
CA ALA A 90 23.67 -9.29 8.25
C ALA A 90 22.73 -10.50 8.07
N TYR A 91 23.21 -11.52 7.36
CA TYR A 91 22.42 -12.72 7.05
C TYR A 91 21.82 -13.36 8.31
N ALA A 92 22.62 -13.51 9.37
CA ALA A 92 22.17 -14.08 10.63
C ALA A 92 21.00 -13.31 11.26
N THR A 93 21.06 -11.97 11.27
CA THR A 93 19.97 -11.11 11.77
C THR A 93 18.70 -11.25 10.95
N ARG A 94 18.82 -11.30 9.62
CA ARG A 94 17.68 -11.49 8.71
C ARG A 94 17.04 -12.87 8.90
N GLN A 95 17.84 -13.92 9.08
CA GLN A 95 17.35 -15.27 9.37
C GLN A 95 16.60 -15.33 10.71
N ALA A 96 17.13 -14.70 11.76
CA ALA A 96 16.47 -14.63 13.05
C ALA A 96 15.12 -13.90 12.96
N ALA A 97 15.08 -12.75 12.27
CA ALA A 97 13.83 -12.02 12.03
C ALA A 97 12.81 -12.84 11.22
N GLY A 98 13.28 -13.59 10.21
CA GLY A 98 12.46 -14.50 9.42
C GLY A 98 11.85 -15.63 10.25
N ALA A 99 12.63 -16.24 11.14
CA ALA A 99 12.15 -17.30 12.03
C ALA A 99 11.10 -16.80 13.02
N ILE A 100 11.27 -15.59 13.58
CA ILE A 100 10.27 -14.97 14.47
C ILE A 100 8.98 -14.69 13.70
N LEU A 101 9.08 -14.15 12.48
CA LEU A 101 7.91 -13.91 11.62
C LEU A 101 7.17 -15.19 11.24
N GLN A 102 7.90 -16.28 11.01
CA GLN A 102 7.30 -17.59 10.73
C GLN A 102 6.46 -18.09 11.90
N ASP A 103 7.00 -18.03 13.12
CA ASP A 103 6.29 -18.45 14.35
C ASP A 103 5.00 -17.64 14.56
N ILE A 104 5.07 -16.32 14.33
CA ILE A 104 3.88 -15.46 14.34
C ILE A 104 2.90 -15.85 13.22
N ALA A 105 3.40 -16.24 12.06
CA ALA A 105 2.56 -16.58 10.93
C ALA A 105 1.74 -17.86 11.13
N ASP A 106 2.29 -18.82 11.87
CA ASP A 106 1.64 -20.08 12.21
C ASP A 106 0.40 -19.88 13.11
N SER A 107 0.18 -18.65 13.61
CA SER A 107 -1.07 -18.23 14.28
C SER A 107 -2.27 -18.04 13.34
N GLY A 108 -2.11 -18.22 12.02
CA GLY A 108 -3.18 -18.16 11.03
C GLY A 108 -3.30 -16.83 10.27
N VAL A 109 -2.26 -15.99 10.29
CA VAL A 109 -2.20 -14.78 9.45
C VAL A 109 -1.79 -15.14 8.02
N LEU A 110 -2.30 -14.38 7.05
CA LEU A 110 -1.99 -14.57 5.63
C LEU A 110 -0.60 -14.00 5.27
N PHE A 111 -0.28 -12.83 5.81
CA PHE A 111 1.05 -12.24 5.70
C PHE A 111 1.50 -11.66 7.03
N ALA A 112 2.80 -11.74 7.28
CA ALA A 112 3.47 -11.04 8.37
C ALA A 112 4.65 -10.26 7.79
N ILE A 113 4.71 -8.96 8.07
CA ILE A 113 5.69 -8.05 7.48
C ILE A 113 6.37 -7.26 8.58
N LEU A 114 7.69 -7.42 8.70
CA LEU A 114 8.50 -6.60 9.58
C LEU A 114 9.17 -5.50 8.77
N MET A 115 8.92 -4.25 9.13
CA MET A 115 9.44 -3.09 8.42
C MET A 115 10.11 -2.10 9.36
N CYS A 116 11.11 -1.40 8.82
CA CYS A 116 11.70 -0.22 9.41
C CYS A 116 11.55 0.94 8.43
N ARG A 117 10.77 1.95 8.80
CA ARG A 117 10.40 3.07 7.92
C ARG A 117 9.79 2.56 6.61
N HIS A 118 10.42 2.82 5.45
CA HIS A 118 9.98 2.36 4.13
C HIS A 118 10.70 1.08 3.66
N LYS A 119 11.46 0.43 4.55
CA LYS A 119 12.32 -0.72 4.20
C LYS A 119 11.82 -2.00 4.85
N VAL A 120 11.68 -3.04 4.04
CA VAL A 120 11.29 -4.38 4.48
C VAL A 120 12.49 -5.07 5.12
N ILE A 121 12.34 -5.48 6.38
CA ILE A 121 13.31 -6.32 7.08
C ILE A 121 13.10 -7.78 6.66
N SER A 122 11.87 -8.27 6.80
CA SER A 122 11.47 -9.63 6.42
C SER A 122 9.96 -9.70 6.17
N LEU A 123 9.57 -10.63 5.30
CA LEU A 123 8.19 -10.87 4.87
C LEU A 123 7.93 -12.38 4.91
N PHE A 124 6.81 -12.76 5.50
CA PHE A 124 6.26 -14.10 5.40
C PHE A 124 4.89 -14.05 4.73
N GLY A 125 4.61 -15.02 3.86
CA GLY A 125 3.30 -15.24 3.23
C GLY A 125 2.88 -16.70 3.36
N ALA A 126 1.68 -16.94 3.91
CA ALA A 126 1.14 -18.28 4.05
C ALA A 126 0.81 -18.89 2.67
N GLN A 127 0.88 -20.22 2.57
CA GLN A 127 0.43 -20.98 1.39
C GLN A 127 1.07 -20.54 0.05
N LYS A 128 2.30 -19.99 0.08
CA LYS A 128 3.00 -19.41 -1.08
C LYS A 128 2.32 -18.17 -1.67
N ALA A 129 1.43 -17.51 -0.93
CA ALA A 129 0.85 -16.25 -1.36
C ALA A 129 1.97 -15.21 -1.52
N SER A 130 1.94 -14.47 -2.63
CA SER A 130 2.83 -13.33 -2.87
C SER A 130 2.11 -12.02 -2.62
N LEU A 131 2.78 -11.08 -1.96
CA LEU A 131 2.26 -9.71 -1.83
C LEU A 131 2.84 -8.86 -2.96
N HIS A 132 1.99 -8.12 -3.67
CA HIS A 132 2.44 -7.24 -4.73
C HIS A 132 3.30 -6.10 -4.15
N PRO A 133 4.41 -5.69 -4.79
CA PRO A 133 5.26 -4.62 -4.28
C PRO A 133 4.54 -3.28 -4.09
N ASP A 134 3.58 -2.96 -4.96
CA ASP A 134 2.77 -1.73 -4.80
C ASP A 134 1.91 -1.80 -3.54
N ASP A 135 1.32 -2.95 -3.21
CA ASP A 135 0.55 -3.11 -1.96
C ASP A 135 1.48 -2.92 -0.74
N MET A 136 2.73 -3.41 -0.80
CA MET A 136 3.75 -3.17 0.24
C MET A 136 4.06 -1.67 0.38
N LEU A 137 4.25 -0.97 -0.74
CA LEU A 137 4.55 0.46 -0.77
C LEU A 137 3.42 1.28 -0.18
N LEU A 138 2.17 0.98 -0.55
CA LEU A 138 0.98 1.67 -0.08
C LEU A 138 0.72 1.42 1.42
N LEU A 139 0.96 0.20 1.90
CA LEU A 139 0.92 -0.12 3.33
C LEU A 139 1.97 0.66 4.12
N ALA A 140 3.22 0.66 3.64
CA ALA A 140 4.29 1.39 4.30
C ALA A 140 4.01 2.89 4.33
N ASN A 141 3.52 3.47 3.22
CA ASN A 141 3.14 4.87 3.16
C ASN A 141 1.99 5.19 4.13
N PHE A 142 0.96 4.33 4.19
CA PHE A 142 -0.17 4.50 5.10
C PHE A 142 0.30 4.55 6.56
N VAL A 143 1.04 3.53 7.01
CA VAL A 143 1.52 3.42 8.39
C VAL A 143 2.40 4.62 8.77
N MET A 144 3.34 5.01 7.91
CA MET A 144 4.27 6.11 8.19
C MET A 144 3.60 7.50 8.18
N SER A 145 2.45 7.63 7.51
CA SER A 145 1.75 8.90 7.33
C SER A 145 0.60 9.12 8.32
N THR A 146 0.14 8.05 8.97
CA THR A 146 -0.88 8.11 10.03
C THR A 146 -0.23 8.45 11.37
N GLU A 147 -0.66 9.54 11.99
CA GLU A 147 -0.05 10.09 13.21
C GLU A 147 -0.01 9.10 14.38
N SER A 148 -1.06 8.29 14.54
CA SER A 148 -1.13 7.29 15.62
C SER A 148 -0.04 6.22 15.56
N PHE A 149 0.59 6.00 14.39
CA PHE A 149 1.64 5.01 14.20
C PHE A 149 3.05 5.63 14.14
N ARG A 150 3.17 6.96 14.14
CA ARG A 150 4.46 7.66 13.98
C ARG A 150 5.40 7.61 15.19
N GLN A 151 4.99 7.02 16.30
CA GLN A 151 5.80 7.01 17.52
C GLN A 151 7.03 6.10 17.41
N ASP A 152 7.01 5.11 16.51
CA ASP A 152 8.09 4.15 16.33
C ASP A 152 8.58 4.06 14.87
N ASP A 153 9.89 3.88 14.68
CA ASP A 153 10.52 3.71 13.36
C ASP A 153 10.42 2.26 12.83
N THR A 154 9.98 1.31 13.67
CA THR A 154 9.89 -0.13 13.35
C THR A 154 8.51 -0.67 13.69
N TYR A 155 7.92 -1.44 12.78
CA TYR A 155 6.55 -1.91 12.94
C TYR A 155 6.35 -3.29 12.29
N LEU A 156 5.45 -4.05 12.90
CA LEU A 156 5.03 -5.38 12.45
C LEU A 156 3.59 -5.28 11.91
N LEU A 157 3.40 -5.61 10.65
CA LEU A 157 2.08 -5.69 10.03
C LEU A 157 1.65 -7.14 9.90
N LEU A 158 0.46 -7.44 10.42
CA LEU A 158 -0.18 -8.75 10.33
C LEU A 158 -1.44 -8.62 9.49
N LEU A 159 -1.48 -9.35 8.38
CA LEU A 159 -2.59 -9.33 7.44
C LEU A 159 -3.34 -10.66 7.52
N THR A 160 -4.63 -10.62 7.83
CA THR A 160 -5.47 -11.82 7.94
C THR A 160 -6.30 -12.05 6.67
N THR A 161 -6.87 -13.25 6.55
CA THR A 161 -7.57 -13.78 5.36
C THR A 161 -8.83 -13.01 4.93
N ASN A 162 -9.21 -11.93 5.63
CA ASN A 162 -10.37 -11.09 5.36
C ASN A 162 -10.00 -9.69 4.81
N SER A 163 -8.77 -9.47 4.37
CA SER A 163 -8.36 -8.13 3.93
C SER A 163 -8.79 -7.81 2.50
N ASP A 164 -10.01 -7.28 2.37
CA ASP A 164 -10.51 -6.58 1.17
C ASP A 164 -9.76 -5.25 0.89
N ALA A 165 -8.75 -4.91 1.69
CA ALA A 165 -8.00 -3.65 1.60
C ALA A 165 -6.90 -3.65 0.51
N PHE A 166 -6.62 -4.78 -0.13
CA PHE A 166 -5.52 -4.89 -1.08
C PHE A 166 -5.96 -4.84 -2.53
N HIS A 167 -5.30 -3.99 -3.33
CA HIS A 167 -5.68 -3.80 -4.72
C HIS A 167 -5.34 -5.04 -5.55
N HIS A 168 -4.14 -5.63 -5.37
CA HIS A 168 -3.63 -6.73 -6.20
C HIS A 168 -3.79 -8.14 -5.61
N LEU A 169 -4.19 -8.28 -4.33
CA LEU A 169 -4.27 -9.58 -3.64
C LEU A 169 -5.32 -10.57 -4.19
N LYS A 170 -6.14 -10.16 -5.17
CA LYS A 170 -7.11 -11.06 -5.84
C LYS A 170 -6.45 -12.06 -6.79
N ASP A 171 -5.24 -11.76 -7.27
CA ASP A 171 -4.56 -12.61 -8.27
C ASP A 171 -3.72 -13.74 -7.64
N CYS A 172 -3.67 -13.82 -6.31
CA CYS A 172 -2.88 -14.81 -5.55
C CYS A 172 -3.73 -15.91 -4.89
N ARG A 173 -5.04 -15.95 -5.15
CA ARG A 173 -5.95 -17.01 -4.70
C ARG A 173 -6.34 -17.94 -5.85
#